data_AF-A0AAW4BM35-F1
#
_entry.id   AF-A0AAW4BM35-F1
#
_cell.length_a   1.000
_cell.length_b   1.000
_cell.length_c   1.000
_cell.angle_alpha   90.00
_cell.angle_beta   90.00
_cell.angle_gamma   90.00
#
_symmetry.space_group_name_H-M   'P 1'
#
loop_
_entity.id
_entity.type
_entity.pdbx_description
1 polymer ?
#
loop_
_entity_poly.entity_id
_entity_poly.type
_entity_poly.pdbx_seq_one_letter_code
_entity_poly.pdbx_strand_id
1 'polypeptide(L)'
;VDIWLTKDGELSLVQCKHWKARKVGVQVLREMYGVMIDNRASKMIIVTSGDFTSEAIAFAQEKRLWLVNGSELVHMIEDGRSFMNKPVIDEPTPDP
;
A
#
# COMPACT_ATOMS: atom_id res chain seq x y z
N VAL A 1 0.13 10.27 -7.82
CA VAL A 1 -0.28 8.85 -7.72
C VAL A 1 0.63 8.08 -8.64
N ASP A 2 1.22 6.99 -8.14
CA ASP A 2 2.19 6.21 -8.91
C ASP A 2 1.61 4.88 -9.40
N ILE A 3 0.69 4.27 -8.64
CA ILE A 3 0.03 3.01 -9.01
C ILE A 3 -1.48 3.13 -8.76
N TRP A 4 -2.26 2.59 -9.69
CA TRP A 4 -3.71 2.43 -9.58
C TRP A 4 -4.00 0.93 -9.48
N LEU A 5 -4.70 0.51 -8.43
CA LEU A 5 -5.03 -0.89 -8.17
C LEU A 5 -6.54 -1.06 -8.14
N THR A 6 -7.05 -2.10 -8.80
CA THR A 6 -8.46 -2.47 -8.72
C THR A 6 -8.57 -3.90 -8.22
N LYS A 7 -9.40 -4.11 -7.21
CA LYS A 7 -9.74 -5.45 -6.72
C LYS A 7 -11.21 -5.45 -6.30
N ASP A 8 -11.97 -6.46 -6.72
CA ASP A 8 -13.39 -6.63 -6.36
C ASP A 8 -14.24 -5.38 -6.67
N GLY A 9 -13.91 -4.67 -7.75
CA GLY A 9 -14.59 -3.43 -8.14
C GLY A 9 -14.18 -2.18 -7.35
N GLU A 10 -13.28 -2.31 -6.37
CA GLU A 10 -12.79 -1.19 -5.58
C GLU A 10 -11.47 -0.63 -6.11
N LEU A 11 -11.42 0.69 -6.30
CA LEU A 11 -10.22 1.43 -6.68
C LEU A 11 -9.38 1.79 -5.46
N SER A 12 -8.10 1.44 -5.48
CA SER A 12 -7.09 1.88 -4.52
C SER A 12 -6.00 2.67 -5.23
N LEU A 13 -5.58 3.78 -4.64
CA LEU A 13 -4.46 4.57 -5.16
C LEU A 13 -3.22 4.32 -4.31
N VAL A 14 -2.07 4.25 -4.97
CA VAL A 14 -0.78 4.11 -4.29
C VAL A 14 0.09 5.32 -4.61
N GLN A 15 0.69 5.90 -3.58
CA GLN A 15 1.78 6.85 -3.73
C GLN A 15 3.01 6.31 -3.02
N CYS A 16 4.03 6.04 -3.81
CA CYS A 16 5.38 5.78 -3.36
C CYS A 16 6.06 7.13 -3.13
N LYS A 17 6.74 7.25 -2.00
CA LYS A 17 7.45 8.44 -1.60
C LYS A 17 8.88 8.04 -1.25
N HIS A 18 9.81 8.33 -2.16
CA HIS A 18 11.25 8.16 -1.92
C HIS A 18 11.80 9.44 -1.27
N TRP A 19 11.93 9.46 0.05
CA TRP A 19 12.25 10.69 0.78
C TRP A 19 13.68 10.71 1.29
N LYS A 20 14.36 11.83 1.05
CA LYS A 20 15.67 12.15 1.66
C LYS A 20 15.56 12.32 3.19
N ALA A 21 14.36 12.60 3.69
CA ALA A 21 14.05 12.67 5.12
C ALA A 21 13.67 11.29 5.66
N ARG A 22 14.18 10.93 6.85
CA ARG A 22 13.90 9.65 7.51
C ARG A 22 12.42 9.38 7.76
N LYS A 23 11.58 10.41 7.91
CA LYS A 23 10.16 10.28 8.26
C LYS A 23 9.24 11.12 7.37
N VAL A 24 8.12 10.52 6.96
CA VAL A 24 7.03 11.16 6.23
C VAL A 24 6.11 11.90 7.21
N GLY A 25 5.92 13.20 6.98
CA GLY A 25 5.10 14.08 7.81
C GLY A 25 3.62 14.12 7.39
N VAL A 26 2.78 14.69 8.26
CA VAL A 26 1.32 14.73 8.11
C VAL A 26 0.84 15.44 6.84
N GLN A 27 1.59 16.45 6.37
CA GLN A 27 1.19 17.26 5.23
C GLN A 27 0.94 16.39 4.00
N VAL A 28 1.80 15.41 3.75
CA VAL A 28 1.65 14.54 2.58
C VAL A 28 0.48 13.60 2.72
N LEU A 29 0.15 13.14 3.93
CA LEU A 29 -1.06 12.36 4.12
C LEU A 29 -2.32 13.20 3.87
N ARG A 30 -2.34 14.48 4.26
CA ARG A 30 -3.47 15.39 3.98
C ARG A 30 -3.64 15.61 2.48
N GLU A 31 -2.55 15.87 1.77
CA GLU A 31 -2.56 16.01 0.30
C GLU A 31 -3.09 14.73 -0.37
N MET A 32 -2.56 13.56 0.03
CA MET A 32 -2.98 12.27 -0.55
C MET A 32 -4.41 11.89 -0.18
N TYR A 33 -4.89 12.27 1.00
CA TYR A 33 -6.28 12.11 1.38
C TYR A 33 -7.21 12.93 0.48
N GLY A 34 -6.82 14.16 0.11
CA GLY A 34 -7.53 14.97 -0.88
C GLY A 34 -7.58 14.29 -2.26
N VAL A 35 -6.44 13.78 -2.74
CA VAL A 35 -6.36 13.04 -4.02
C VAL A 35 -7.26 11.80 -4.01
N MET A 36 -7.29 11.04 -2.90
CA MET A 36 -8.15 9.88 -2.76
C MET A 36 -9.63 10.23 -2.88
N ILE A 37 -10.07 11.32 -2.23
CA ILE A 37 -11.46 11.77 -2.26
C ILE A 37 -11.84 12.23 -3.68
N ASP A 38 -11.00 13.04 -4.32
CA ASP A 38 -11.23 13.57 -5.67
C ASP A 38 -11.42 12.46 -6.70
N ASN A 39 -10.66 11.37 -6.55
CA ASN A 39 -10.72 10.20 -7.43
C ASN A 39 -11.74 9.15 -7.00
N ARG A 40 -12.52 9.39 -5.93
CA ARG A 40 -13.50 8.44 -5.36
C ARG A 40 -12.91 7.06 -5.08
N ALA A 41 -11.62 6.99 -4.76
CA ALA A 41 -10.95 5.74 -4.45
C ALA A 41 -11.42 5.22 -3.07
N SER A 42 -11.52 3.90 -2.91
CA SER A 42 -11.90 3.24 -1.65
C SER A 42 -10.80 3.33 -0.60
N LYS A 43 -9.53 3.40 -1.01
CA LYS A 43 -8.39 3.63 -0.12
C LYS A 43 -7.20 4.28 -0.81
N MET A 44 -6.33 4.86 0.00
CA MET A 44 -5.03 5.40 -0.40
C MET A 44 -3.92 4.67 0.36
N ILE A 45 -2.95 4.13 -0.36
CA ILE A 45 -1.78 3.46 0.20
C ILE A 45 -0.59 4.41 0.02
N ILE A 46 0.09 4.74 1.12
CA ILE A 46 1.32 5.53 1.09
C ILE A 46 2.49 4.63 1.46
N VAL A 47 3.44 4.49 0.55
CA VAL A 47 4.60 3.62 0.71
C VAL A 47 5.87 4.46 0.84
N THR A 48 6.72 4.15 1.81
CA THR A 48 8.02 4.78 2.01
C THR A 48 9.07 3.75 2.42
N SER A 49 10.33 4.00 2.06
CA SER A 49 11.47 3.21 2.55
C SER A 49 11.94 3.64 3.95
N GLY A 50 11.42 4.76 4.47
CA GLY A 50 11.65 5.25 5.83
C GLY A 50 10.48 4.95 6.75
N ASP A 51 10.19 5.87 7.67
CA ASP A 51 9.07 5.78 8.61
C ASP A 51 8.06 6.90 8.43
N PHE A 52 6.99 6.89 9.23
CA PHE A 52 6.04 7.99 9.36
C PHE A 52 6.25 8.71 10.70
N THR A 53 5.91 10.01 10.75
CA THR A 53 5.85 10.72 12.04
C THR A 53 4.64 10.24 12.84
N SER A 54 4.69 10.39 14.18
CA SER A 54 3.54 10.06 15.04
C SER A 54 2.29 10.85 14.67
N GLU A 55 2.45 12.10 14.25
CA GLU A 55 1.36 12.93 13.74
C GLU A 55 0.76 12.37 12.43
N ALA A 56 1.60 11.89 11.51
CA ALA A 56 1.13 11.25 10.29
C ALA A 56 0.35 9.96 10.61
N ILE A 57 0.87 9.13 11.51
CA ILE A 57 0.18 7.91 11.97
C ILE A 57 -1.17 8.27 12.61
N ALA A 58 -1.20 9.23 13.53
CA ALA A 58 -2.43 9.68 14.17
C ALA A 58 -3.43 10.28 13.16
N PHE A 59 -2.96 10.99 12.15
CA PHE A 59 -3.83 11.49 11.08
C PHE A 59 -4.41 10.35 10.24
N ALA A 60 -3.66 9.29 9.97
CA ALA A 60 -4.14 8.13 9.23
C ALA A 60 -5.19 7.32 10.00
N GLN A 61 -5.16 7.35 11.33
CA GLN A 61 -6.17 6.69 12.16
C GLN A 61 -7.59 7.16 11.78
N GLU A 62 -8.49 6.18 11.75
CA GLU A 62 -9.91 6.35 11.40
C GLU A 62 -10.16 6.86 9.96
N LYS A 63 -9.13 6.87 9.10
CA LYS A 63 -9.25 7.20 7.68
C LYS A 63 -8.91 6.00 6.83
N ARG A 64 -9.28 6.09 5.55
CA ARG A 64 -8.99 5.07 4.53
C ARG A 64 -7.56 5.21 3.97
N LEU A 65 -6.61 5.52 4.87
CA LEU A 65 -5.19 5.66 4.58
C LEU A 65 -4.45 4.43 5.12
N TRP A 66 -3.76 3.72 4.24
CA TRP A 66 -2.89 2.61 4.63
C TRP A 66 -1.43 3.08 4.50
N LEU A 67 -0.71 3.06 5.60
CA LEU A 67 0.70 3.40 5.65
C LEU A 67 1.53 2.12 5.54
N VAL A 68 2.55 2.15 4.68
CA VAL A 68 3.53 1.06 4.54
C VAL A 68 4.91 1.67 4.69
N ASN A 69 5.55 1.40 5.83
CA ASN A 69 6.91 1.87 6.13
C ASN A 69 7.96 0.91 5.55
N GLY A 70 9.23 1.25 5.73
CA GLY A 70 10.34 0.48 5.17
C GLY A 70 10.37 -0.98 5.66
N SER A 71 10.14 -1.22 6.96
CA SER A 71 10.11 -2.58 7.50
C SER A 71 8.93 -3.41 6.96
N GLU A 72 7.74 -2.81 6.88
CA GLU A 72 6.56 -3.48 6.33
C GLU A 72 6.73 -3.77 4.83
N LEU A 73 7.34 -2.84 4.09
CA LEU A 73 7.65 -3.02 2.67
C LEU A 73 8.61 -4.19 2.45
N VAL A 74 9.65 -4.33 3.29
CA VAL A 74 10.58 -5.47 3.21
C VAL A 74 9.84 -6.78 3.43
N HIS A 75 9.00 -6.88 4.47
CA HIS A 75 8.21 -8.08 4.71
C HIS A 75 7.28 -8.41 3.53
N MET A 76 6.60 -7.41 2.95
CA MET A 76 5.75 -7.62 1.77
C MET A 76 6.53 -8.16 0.56
N ILE A 77 7.78 -7.72 0.36
CA ILE A 77 8.65 -8.22 -0.70
C ILE A 77 9.04 -9.68 -0.44
N GLU A 78 9.36 -10.04 0.80
CA GLU A 78 9.72 -11.40 1.19
C GLU A 78 8.53 -12.37 1.06
N ASP A 79 7.34 -11.95 1.48
CA ASP A 79 6.10 -12.69 1.32
C ASP A 79 5.78 -12.90 -0.17
N GLY A 80 5.91 -11.84 -0.98
CA GLY A 80 5.69 -11.90 -2.42
C GLY A 80 6.64 -12.88 -3.12
N ARG A 81 7.93 -12.91 -2.72
CA ARG A 81 8.90 -13.90 -3.24
C ARG A 81 8.52 -15.33 -2.85
N SER A 82 8.05 -15.54 -1.63
CA SER A 82 7.63 -16.85 -1.15
C SER A 82 6.40 -17.37 -1.88
N PHE A 83 5.44 -16.49 -2.19
CA PHE A 83 4.26 -16.84 -2.98
C PHE A 83 4.64 -17.29 -4.40
N MET A 84 5.57 -16.58 -5.05
CA MET A 84 6.08 -16.92 -6.39
C MET A 84 6.84 -18.24 -6.42
N ASN A 85 7.40 -18.68 -5.30
CA ASN A 85 8.20 -19.91 -5.18
C ASN A 85 7.39 -21.13 -4.70
N LYS A 86 6.07 -21.02 -4.51
CA LYS A 86 5.23 -22.16 -4.14
C LYS A 86 5.00 -23.06 -5.37
N PRO A 87 5.26 -24.37 -5.31
CA PRO A 87 4.94 -25.26 -6.43
C PRO A 87 3.44 -25.20 -6.70
N VAL A 88 3.09 -24.93 -7.96
CA VAL A 88 1.71 -25.10 -8.44
C VAL A 88 1.41 -26.59 -8.33
N ILE A 89 0.56 -26.95 -7.37
CA ILE A 89 0.03 -28.30 -7.28
C ILE A 89 -1.08 -28.32 -8.33
N ASP A 90 -0.84 -28.92 -9.49
CA ASP A 90 -1.91 -29.20 -10.46
C ASP A 90 -2.96 -30.05 -9.73
N GLU A 91 -4.19 -29.53 -9.62
CA GLU A 91 -5.32 -30.35 -9.22
C GLU A 91 -5.46 -31.49 -10.23
N PRO A 92 -5.64 -32.75 -9.80
CA PRO A 92 -5.78 -33.86 -10.73
C PRO A 92 -6.97 -33.56 -11.65
N THR A 93 -6.71 -33.46 -12.95
CA THR A 93 -7.74 -33.41 -13.98
C THR A 93 -8.73 -34.55 -13.73
N PRO A 94 -10.04 -34.29 -13.65
CA PRO A 94 -11.01 -35.36 -13.53
C PRO A 94 -10.85 -36.29 -14.74
N ASP A 95 -10.69 -37.58 -14.48
CA ASP A 95 -10.67 -38.59 -15.53
C ASP A 95 -11.96 -38.51 -16.38
N PRO A 96 -11.87 -38.75 -17.70
CA PRO A 96 -12.98 -38.58 -18.64
C PRO A 96 -14.17 -39.52 -18.40
#